data_AF-A0A2W6Y9I5-F1
#
_entry.id   AF-A0A2W6Y9I5-F1
#
_cell.length_a   1.000
_cell.length_b   1.000
_cell.length_c   1.000
_cell.angle_alpha   90.00
_cell.angle_beta   90.00
_cell.angle_gamma   90.00
#
_symmetry.space_group_name_H-M   'P 1'
#
loop_
_entity.id
_entity.type
_entity.pdbx_description
1 polymer ?
#
loop_
_entity_poly.entity_id
_entity_poly.type
_entity_poly.pdbx_seq_one_letter_code
_entity_poly.pdbx_strand_id
1 'polypeptide(L)'
;MATLPLAGIRVLDISQVMAGPFCCMLLGDMGADVIKIEPPTTGDSTRHSMGFRLKGEDSPGFLALNRNKRSIALNLKDDDDRAVLYALVESADVLVENARPGVAARLGIDYDTLAKINPRLVYASISGFGQTGPWAQRPGFDLIAQAMSGILSSNGFPGMEPAKNSIAVADLGAGLFSAYAILSAVIGREKSGQGQYIDASLLEAALGLSIWETTELWGTGKPPAPIGSANRMSAPYQAMQASDGWFVIGAANQGLWLTFLQVLGRPELQDDPRYSTNAARVVNRVALIEDLAPTFLTRTREEWIDALLTAGVPAAPILDYGEAVASEQAVARDMVMQVPHPVEGEFKALGFPVKMRGTPQQVRMPPPLLDEHGVSIRQELVEQGFLAPQQEIAE
;
A
#
# COMPACT_ATOMS: atom_id res chain seq x y z
N MET A 1 8.41 13.66 24.86
CA MET A 1 8.44 12.65 23.79
C MET A 1 9.41 13.12 22.72
N ALA A 2 10.13 12.23 22.04
CA ALA A 2 10.99 12.63 20.93
C ALA A 2 10.13 13.24 19.81
N THR A 3 10.63 14.32 19.20
CA THR A 3 10.02 14.94 18.02
C THR A 3 9.96 13.91 16.89
N LEU A 4 8.78 13.72 16.29
CA LEU A 4 8.59 12.80 15.16
C LEU A 4 9.38 13.28 13.93
N PRO A 5 9.83 12.38 13.04
CA PRO A 5 10.80 12.72 12.00
C PRO A 5 10.29 13.72 10.95
N LEU A 6 8.98 13.81 10.74
CA LEU A 6 8.35 14.81 9.87
C LEU A 6 7.60 15.90 10.63
N ALA A 7 7.87 16.08 11.92
CA ALA A 7 7.31 17.22 12.64
C ALA A 7 7.79 18.53 12.00
N GLY A 8 6.85 19.45 11.74
CA GLY A 8 7.10 20.69 11.02
C GLY A 8 6.95 20.61 9.50
N ILE A 9 6.76 19.40 8.93
CA ILE A 9 6.42 19.24 7.52
C ILE A 9 4.90 19.36 7.35
N ARG A 10 4.46 20.25 6.46
CA ARG A 10 3.03 20.41 6.09
C ARG A 10 2.73 19.76 4.74
N VAL A 11 1.73 18.90 4.70
CA VAL A 11 1.29 18.13 3.53
C VAL A 11 -0.14 18.50 3.17
N LEU A 12 -0.37 18.90 1.92
CA LEU A 12 -1.70 19.11 1.36
C LEU A 12 -2.12 17.84 0.60
N ASP A 13 -3.16 17.17 1.09
CA ASP A 13 -3.71 15.95 0.52
C ASP A 13 -5.02 16.24 -0.23
N ILE A 14 -4.92 16.51 -1.53
CA ILE A 14 -6.09 16.69 -2.43
C ILE A 14 -6.54 15.34 -3.01
N SER A 15 -5.79 14.28 -2.71
CA SER A 15 -5.97 12.99 -3.32
C SER A 15 -7.17 12.23 -2.74
N GLN A 16 -7.68 11.30 -3.54
CA GLN A 16 -8.84 10.47 -3.21
C GLN A 16 -8.57 8.98 -3.35
N VAL A 17 -9.49 8.14 -2.87
CA VAL A 17 -9.45 6.68 -3.04
C VAL A 17 -8.36 6.02 -2.20
N MET A 18 -7.20 5.66 -2.75
CA MET A 18 -6.24 4.81 -2.02
C MET A 18 -4.78 5.26 -2.15
N ALA A 19 -4.19 5.31 -3.35
CA ALA A 19 -2.74 5.52 -3.49
C ALA A 19 -2.24 6.81 -2.81
N GLY A 20 -2.86 7.95 -3.12
CA GLY A 20 -2.55 9.22 -2.50
C GLY A 20 -2.92 9.30 -1.02
N PRO A 21 -4.15 8.93 -0.61
CA PRO A 21 -4.52 8.95 0.80
C PRO A 21 -3.62 8.06 1.67
N PHE A 22 -3.21 6.90 1.16
CA PHE A 22 -2.27 5.98 1.82
C PHE A 22 -0.88 6.62 1.96
N CYS A 23 -0.35 7.22 0.89
CA CYS A 23 0.91 7.97 0.94
C CYS A 23 0.86 9.07 2.03
N CYS A 24 -0.17 9.91 2.02
CA CYS A 24 -0.34 10.99 2.99
C CYS A 24 -0.54 10.47 4.43
N MET A 25 -1.23 9.34 4.61
CA MET A 25 -1.37 8.69 5.92
C MET A 25 0.00 8.27 6.48
N LEU A 26 0.87 7.69 5.66
CA LEU A 26 2.23 7.32 6.08
C LEU A 26 3.06 8.54 6.49
N LEU A 27 2.92 9.66 5.78
CA LEU A 27 3.57 10.93 6.14
C LEU A 27 3.03 11.49 7.48
N GLY A 28 1.71 11.43 7.68
CA GLY A 28 1.06 11.83 8.94
C GLY A 28 1.46 10.95 10.13
N ASP A 29 1.59 9.64 9.91
CA ASP A 29 2.08 8.66 10.89
C ASP A 29 3.53 8.97 11.33
N MET A 30 4.33 9.54 10.43
CA MET A 30 5.70 9.99 10.67
C MET A 30 5.81 11.41 11.23
N GLY A 31 4.70 12.11 11.48
CA GLY A 31 4.70 13.38 12.17
C GLY A 31 4.26 14.61 11.38
N ALA A 32 4.03 14.49 10.07
CA ALA A 32 3.61 15.61 9.24
C ALA A 32 2.23 16.15 9.65
N ASP A 33 1.99 17.44 9.43
CA ASP A 33 0.66 18.06 9.47
C ASP A 33 -0.01 17.84 8.12
N VAL A 34 -0.93 16.86 8.05
CA VAL A 34 -1.60 16.50 6.80
C VAL A 34 -2.97 17.14 6.75
N ILE A 35 -3.17 18.06 5.82
CA ILE A 35 -4.45 18.73 5.57
C ILE A 35 -5.08 18.08 4.34
N LYS A 36 -6.13 17.29 4.56
CA LYS A 36 -6.97 16.71 3.53
C LYS A 36 -7.95 17.75 3.00
N ILE A 37 -7.85 18.03 1.71
CA ILE A 37 -8.70 18.99 1.00
C ILE A 37 -9.73 18.19 0.21
N GLU A 38 -11.00 18.37 0.55
CA GLU A 38 -12.07 17.51 0.05
C GLU A 38 -13.16 18.33 -0.66
N PRO A 39 -13.86 17.76 -1.66
CA PRO A 39 -15.04 18.41 -2.23
C PRO A 39 -16.12 18.64 -1.16
N PRO A 40 -16.80 19.81 -1.16
CA PRO A 40 -17.92 20.04 -0.26
C PRO A 40 -19.02 19.00 -0.46
N THR A 41 -19.73 18.69 0.63
CA THR A 41 -20.85 17.75 0.71
C THR A 41 -20.49 16.27 0.51
N THR A 42 -19.71 15.95 -0.52
CA THR A 42 -19.40 14.55 -0.90
C THR A 42 -18.10 14.03 -0.29
N GLY A 43 -17.16 14.93 0.00
CA GLY A 43 -15.84 14.57 0.49
C GLY A 43 -15.06 13.63 -0.44
N ASP A 44 -14.07 12.92 0.13
CA ASP A 44 -13.41 11.81 -0.56
C ASP A 44 -14.41 10.70 -0.91
N SER A 45 -14.37 10.20 -2.15
CA SER A 45 -15.22 9.07 -2.58
C SER A 45 -15.20 7.85 -1.65
N THR A 46 -14.11 7.61 -0.91
CA THR A 46 -14.03 6.53 0.07
C THR A 46 -14.96 6.72 1.26
N ARG A 47 -15.38 7.94 1.60
CA ARG A 47 -16.41 8.18 2.63
C ARG A 47 -17.68 7.42 2.31
N HIS A 48 -17.99 7.25 1.02
CA HIS A 48 -19.18 6.55 0.55
C HIS A 48 -18.92 5.14 -0.01
N SER A 49 -17.67 4.66 0.00
CA SER A 49 -17.30 3.33 -0.50
C SER A 49 -17.75 2.19 0.43
N MET A 50 -17.45 0.93 0.07
CA MET A 50 -17.78 -0.29 0.82
C MET A 50 -19.30 -0.49 1.05
N GLY A 51 -19.80 -1.70 0.81
CA GLY A 51 -21.24 -2.02 0.91
C GLY A 51 -21.82 -2.04 2.33
N PHE A 52 -21.08 -1.53 3.33
CA PHE A 52 -21.49 -1.49 4.73
C PHE A 52 -20.89 -0.28 5.47
N ARG A 53 -21.42 -0.01 6.67
CA ARG A 53 -21.02 1.08 7.57
C ARG A 53 -20.76 0.55 8.97
N LEU A 54 -20.05 1.34 9.77
CA LEU A 54 -20.00 1.16 11.22
C LEU A 54 -21.17 1.95 11.85
N LYS A 55 -20.92 2.88 12.76
CA LYS A 55 -21.95 3.71 13.38
C LYS A 55 -22.22 5.00 12.59
N GLY A 56 -21.19 5.59 12.00
CA GLY A 56 -21.25 6.87 11.28
C GLY A 56 -21.47 6.74 9.77
N GLU A 57 -21.54 7.90 9.12
CA GLU A 57 -21.73 8.04 7.67
C GLU A 57 -20.49 7.63 6.86
N ASP A 58 -19.30 7.80 7.44
CA ASP A 58 -18.03 7.45 6.80
C ASP A 58 -17.87 5.94 6.70
N SER A 59 -17.45 5.47 5.52
CA SER A 59 -17.17 4.05 5.33
C SER A 59 -15.91 3.60 6.09
N PRO A 60 -15.83 2.31 6.44
CA PRO A 60 -14.59 1.70 6.94
C PRO A 60 -13.38 1.92 6.03
N GLY A 61 -13.58 2.08 4.72
CA GLY A 61 -12.50 2.37 3.77
C GLY A 61 -11.89 3.75 4.00
N PHE A 62 -12.70 4.77 4.27
CA PHE A 62 -12.21 6.10 4.62
C PHE A 62 -11.49 6.07 5.97
N LEU A 63 -12.11 5.44 6.98
CA LEU A 63 -11.55 5.31 8.33
C LEU A 63 -10.19 4.62 8.33
N ALA A 64 -9.99 3.62 7.46
CA ALA A 64 -8.73 2.88 7.37
C ALA A 64 -7.56 3.68 6.76
N LEU A 65 -7.83 4.75 6.00
CA LEU A 65 -6.84 5.44 5.17
C LEU A 65 -6.54 6.89 5.59
N ASN A 66 -7.28 7.46 6.54
CA ASN A 66 -7.25 8.91 6.78
C ASN A 66 -6.92 9.33 8.21
N ARG A 67 -6.41 8.43 9.06
CA ARG A 67 -5.86 8.80 10.37
C ARG A 67 -4.74 9.84 10.23
N ASN A 68 -4.50 10.62 11.29
CA ASN A 68 -3.49 11.69 11.33
C ASN A 68 -3.71 12.84 10.33
N LYS A 69 -4.93 13.01 9.81
CA LYS A 69 -5.27 14.10 8.89
C LYS A 69 -6.24 15.08 9.54
N ARG A 70 -6.15 16.33 9.13
CA ARG A 70 -7.17 17.37 9.33
C ARG A 70 -7.98 17.50 8.03
N SER A 71 -9.26 17.82 8.10
CA SER A 71 -10.13 17.95 6.91
C SER A 71 -10.60 19.39 6.73
N ILE A 72 -10.52 19.89 5.50
CA ILE A 72 -11.15 21.13 5.04
C ILE A 72 -11.89 20.85 3.72
N ALA A 73 -13.13 21.31 3.62
CA ALA A 73 -13.90 21.25 2.39
C ALA A 73 -13.65 22.50 1.55
N LEU A 74 -13.20 22.31 0.30
CA LEU A 74 -12.96 23.37 -0.68
C LEU A 74 -13.52 22.98 -2.04
N ASN A 75 -14.38 23.81 -2.61
CA ASN A 75 -14.75 23.72 -4.01
C ASN A 75 -13.69 24.42 -4.86
N LEU A 76 -12.72 23.66 -5.39
CA LEU A 76 -11.61 24.23 -6.17
C LEU A 76 -12.00 24.85 -7.52
N LYS A 77 -13.29 24.82 -7.89
CA LYS A 77 -13.84 25.58 -9.02
C LYS A 77 -14.24 27.00 -8.65
N ASP A 78 -14.42 27.26 -7.36
CA ASP A 78 -14.71 28.57 -6.80
C ASP A 78 -13.38 29.32 -6.58
N ASP A 79 -13.37 30.62 -6.89
CA ASP A 79 -12.17 31.44 -6.82
C ASP A 79 -11.76 31.73 -5.37
N ASP A 80 -12.72 31.86 -4.45
CA ASP A 80 -12.47 32.14 -3.04
C ASP A 80 -11.88 30.92 -2.33
N ASP A 81 -12.41 29.72 -2.61
CA ASP A 81 -11.84 28.48 -2.09
C ASP A 81 -10.49 28.16 -2.72
N ARG A 82 -10.26 28.54 -3.98
CA ARG A 82 -8.94 28.42 -4.61
C ARG A 82 -7.93 29.39 -4.01
N ALA A 83 -8.34 30.59 -3.61
CA ALA A 83 -7.49 31.52 -2.86
C ALA A 83 -7.05 30.91 -1.52
N VAL A 84 -7.93 30.19 -0.84
CA VAL A 84 -7.60 29.47 0.41
C VAL A 84 -6.58 28.36 0.15
N LEU A 85 -6.73 27.60 -0.95
CA LEU A 85 -5.71 26.63 -1.35
C LEU A 85 -4.36 27.29 -1.62
N TYR A 86 -4.33 28.43 -2.32
CA TYR A 86 -3.08 29.13 -2.59
C TYR A 86 -2.41 29.63 -1.31
N ALA A 87 -3.18 30.16 -0.36
CA ALA A 87 -2.68 30.49 0.97
C ALA A 87 -2.11 29.28 1.72
N LEU A 88 -2.72 28.10 1.60
CA LEU A 88 -2.17 26.85 2.12
C LEU A 88 -0.84 26.49 1.46
N VAL A 89 -0.74 26.64 0.13
CA VAL A 89 0.45 26.31 -0.65
C VAL A 89 1.65 27.17 -0.25
N GLU A 90 1.47 28.43 0.13
CA GLU A 90 2.56 29.32 0.59
C GLU A 90 3.33 28.74 1.79
N SER A 91 2.66 27.98 2.67
CA SER A 91 3.26 27.38 3.87
C SER A 91 3.45 25.86 3.79
N ALA A 92 3.06 25.24 2.68
CA ALA A 92 3.16 23.79 2.51
C ALA A 92 4.56 23.34 2.10
N ASP A 93 4.93 22.13 2.48
CA ASP A 93 6.15 21.48 2.01
C ASP A 93 5.86 20.50 0.88
N VAL A 94 4.72 19.84 0.97
CA VAL A 94 4.30 18.78 0.06
C VAL A 94 2.86 18.99 -0.36
N LEU A 95 2.56 18.75 -1.63
CA LEU A 95 1.20 18.57 -2.12
C LEU A 95 1.11 17.23 -2.83
N VAL A 96 0.06 16.47 -2.52
CA VAL A 96 -0.25 15.19 -3.17
C VAL A 96 -1.62 15.27 -3.81
N GLU A 97 -1.68 14.95 -5.09
CA GLU A 97 -2.93 14.84 -5.84
C GLU A 97 -2.89 13.61 -6.77
N ASN A 98 -4.08 13.16 -7.19
CA ASN A 98 -4.22 11.99 -8.06
C ASN A 98 -5.22 12.22 -9.18
N ALA A 99 -5.28 13.45 -9.69
CA ALA A 99 -6.16 13.79 -10.78
C ALA A 99 -5.65 13.21 -12.10
N ARG A 100 -6.59 12.94 -13.01
CA ARG A 100 -6.23 12.58 -14.39
C ARG A 100 -5.43 13.72 -15.04
N PRO A 101 -4.49 13.42 -15.95
CA PRO A 101 -3.69 14.46 -16.59
C PRO A 101 -4.54 15.58 -17.19
N GLY A 102 -4.14 16.82 -16.92
CA GLY A 102 -4.83 18.04 -17.34
C GLY A 102 -5.94 18.53 -16.39
N VAL A 103 -6.44 17.71 -15.47
CA VAL A 103 -7.45 18.15 -14.49
C VAL A 103 -6.88 19.16 -13.51
N ALA A 104 -5.68 18.91 -12.97
CA ALA A 104 -5.00 19.83 -12.06
C ALA A 104 -4.77 21.21 -12.72
N ALA A 105 -4.33 21.23 -13.98
CA ALA A 105 -4.12 22.47 -14.73
C ALA A 105 -5.43 23.24 -14.95
N ARG A 106 -6.53 22.55 -15.27
CA ARG A 106 -7.85 23.18 -15.43
C ARG A 106 -8.39 23.77 -14.12
N LEU A 107 -8.03 23.18 -12.98
CA LEU A 107 -8.38 23.69 -11.65
C LEU A 107 -7.39 24.74 -11.14
N GLY A 108 -6.29 25.03 -11.87
CA GLY A 108 -5.24 25.95 -11.44
C GLY A 108 -4.43 25.45 -10.25
N ILE A 109 -4.30 24.13 -10.09
CA ILE A 109 -3.60 23.46 -8.98
C ILE A 109 -2.46 22.57 -9.48
N ASP A 110 -2.04 22.74 -10.73
CA ASP A 110 -0.90 22.04 -11.30
C ASP A 110 0.44 22.57 -10.76
N TYR A 111 1.50 21.80 -10.96
CA TYR A 111 2.82 22.13 -10.47
C TYR A 111 3.35 23.47 -11.00
N ASP A 112 3.20 23.77 -12.29
CA ASP A 112 3.75 25.00 -12.88
C ASP A 112 3.05 26.25 -12.33
N THR A 113 1.77 26.13 -11.95
CA THR A 113 1.03 27.18 -11.24
C THR A 113 1.53 27.31 -9.80
N LEU A 114 1.55 26.21 -9.04
CA LEU A 114 1.82 26.25 -7.60
C LEU A 114 3.30 26.48 -7.25
N ALA A 115 4.24 26.05 -8.10
CA ALA A 115 5.67 26.30 -7.90
C ALA A 115 6.04 27.78 -8.01
N LYS A 116 5.22 28.60 -8.68
CA LYS A 116 5.39 30.07 -8.70
C LYS A 116 5.04 30.71 -7.36
N ILE A 117 4.09 30.13 -6.64
CA ILE A 117 3.69 30.55 -5.29
C ILE A 117 4.74 30.05 -4.28
N ASN A 118 5.13 28.79 -4.39
CA ASN A 118 6.09 28.16 -3.50
C ASN A 118 7.13 27.33 -4.27
N PRO A 119 8.32 27.90 -4.58
CA PRO A 119 9.41 27.17 -5.26
C PRO A 119 9.99 26.00 -4.45
N ARG A 120 9.70 25.94 -3.14
CA ARG A 120 10.12 24.85 -2.24
C ARG A 120 9.12 23.69 -2.24
N LEU A 121 7.99 23.79 -2.94
CA LEU A 121 6.95 22.78 -2.93
C LEU A 121 7.42 21.47 -3.59
N VAL A 122 7.33 20.37 -2.86
CA VAL A 122 7.39 19.02 -3.42
C VAL A 122 5.99 18.64 -3.87
N TYR A 123 5.79 18.48 -5.17
CA TYR A 123 4.48 18.16 -5.73
C TYR A 123 4.47 16.73 -6.23
N ALA A 124 3.60 15.88 -5.67
CA ALA A 124 3.43 14.51 -6.12
C ALA A 124 2.09 14.33 -6.83
N SER A 125 2.17 13.94 -8.09
CA SER A 125 1.04 13.52 -8.91
C SER A 125 1.03 12.00 -9.03
N ILE A 126 -0.07 11.36 -8.62
CA ILE A 126 -0.21 9.90 -8.67
C ILE A 126 -1.35 9.54 -9.62
N SER A 127 -1.07 8.93 -10.76
CA SER A 127 -2.11 8.60 -11.75
C SER A 127 -2.06 7.13 -12.19
N GLY A 128 -3.00 6.71 -13.04
CA GLY A 128 -3.02 5.33 -13.54
C GLY A 128 -1.78 4.92 -14.31
N PHE A 129 -1.28 5.83 -15.16
CA PHE A 129 -0.28 5.54 -16.19
C PHE A 129 0.82 6.61 -16.30
N GLY A 130 0.87 7.55 -15.35
CA GLY A 130 1.79 8.68 -15.37
C GLY A 130 1.22 9.85 -16.14
N GLN A 131 1.88 10.99 -16.03
CA GLN A 131 1.47 12.25 -16.65
C GLN A 131 2.00 12.37 -18.09
N THR A 132 2.82 11.41 -18.52
CA THR A 132 3.42 11.33 -19.85
C THR A 132 3.17 9.98 -20.53
N GLY A 133 3.56 9.87 -21.80
CA GLY A 133 3.42 8.64 -22.58
C GLY A 133 2.02 8.44 -23.19
N PRO A 134 1.86 7.38 -24.02
CA PRO A 134 0.67 7.19 -24.84
C PRO A 134 -0.60 6.86 -24.04
N TRP A 135 -0.46 6.48 -22.78
CA TRP A 135 -1.57 6.04 -21.92
C TRP A 135 -1.95 7.04 -20.83
N ALA A 136 -1.27 8.20 -20.75
CA ALA A 136 -1.51 9.21 -19.72
C ALA A 136 -3.00 9.58 -19.57
N GLN A 137 -3.72 9.71 -20.69
CA GLN A 137 -5.13 10.12 -20.70
C GLN A 137 -6.12 8.99 -20.36
N ARG A 138 -5.67 7.75 -20.18
CA ARG A 138 -6.56 6.63 -19.86
C ARG A 138 -7.00 6.68 -18.39
N PRO A 139 -8.26 6.35 -18.07
CA PRO A 139 -8.67 6.18 -16.68
C PRO A 139 -7.93 4.99 -16.07
N GLY A 140 -7.40 5.17 -14.87
CA GLY A 140 -6.67 4.13 -14.15
C GLY A 140 -7.23 3.91 -12.76
N PHE A 141 -7.36 2.63 -12.41
CA PHE A 141 -7.63 2.11 -11.08
C PHE A 141 -6.73 0.89 -10.88
N ASP A 142 -6.54 0.44 -9.64
CA ASP A 142 -5.68 -0.69 -9.32
C ASP A 142 -5.93 -1.93 -10.20
N LEU A 143 -7.19 -2.37 -10.35
CA LEU A 143 -7.50 -3.54 -11.17
C LEU A 143 -7.09 -3.36 -12.65
N ILE A 144 -7.27 -2.15 -13.19
CA ILE A 144 -6.84 -1.83 -14.56
C ILE A 144 -5.31 -1.86 -14.66
N ALA A 145 -4.61 -1.31 -13.67
CA ALA A 145 -3.15 -1.34 -13.61
C ALA A 145 -2.61 -2.78 -13.45
N GLN A 146 -3.25 -3.62 -12.63
CA GLN A 146 -2.92 -5.05 -12.51
C GLN A 146 -3.13 -5.80 -13.83
N ALA A 147 -4.20 -5.49 -14.56
CA ALA A 147 -4.45 -6.08 -15.88
C ALA A 147 -3.38 -5.68 -16.90
N MET A 148 -2.93 -4.42 -16.87
CA MET A 148 -1.99 -3.88 -17.86
C MET A 148 -0.51 -4.09 -17.52
N SER A 149 -0.18 -4.39 -16.26
CA SER A 149 1.20 -4.68 -15.81
C SER A 149 1.63 -6.13 -16.02
N GLY A 150 0.71 -7.03 -16.39
CA GLY A 150 0.97 -8.47 -16.50
C GLY A 150 0.71 -9.25 -15.21
N ILE A 151 0.54 -8.56 -14.07
CA ILE A 151 0.22 -9.18 -12.77
C ILE A 151 -1.00 -10.10 -12.85
N LEU A 152 -2.08 -9.63 -13.48
CA LEU A 152 -3.32 -10.40 -13.61
C LEU A 152 -3.11 -11.69 -14.41
N SER A 153 -2.23 -11.65 -15.41
CA SER A 153 -1.95 -12.80 -16.29
C SER A 153 -1.12 -13.89 -15.63
N SER A 154 -0.31 -13.53 -14.63
CA SER A 154 0.60 -14.44 -13.94
C SER A 154 0.07 -14.94 -12.59
N ASN A 155 -1.10 -14.46 -12.16
CA ASN A 155 -1.69 -14.78 -10.86
C ASN A 155 -2.81 -15.84 -10.98
N GLY A 156 -2.97 -16.67 -9.95
CA GLY A 156 -3.92 -17.79 -9.94
C GLY A 156 -3.28 -19.15 -10.26
N PHE A 157 -4.11 -20.16 -10.54
CA PHE A 157 -3.65 -21.49 -10.92
C PHE A 157 -3.65 -21.67 -12.46
N PRO A 158 -2.79 -22.56 -12.99
CA PRO A 158 -2.83 -22.92 -14.41
C PRO A 158 -4.25 -23.26 -14.90
N GLY A 159 -4.67 -22.64 -16.01
CA GLY A 159 -5.97 -22.90 -16.62
C GLY A 159 -7.19 -22.23 -15.97
N MET A 160 -7.01 -21.48 -14.88
CA MET A 160 -8.08 -20.67 -14.29
C MET A 160 -8.35 -19.40 -15.11
N GLU A 161 -9.54 -18.82 -14.89
CA GLU A 161 -9.80 -17.44 -15.30
C GLU A 161 -8.83 -16.46 -14.63
N PRO A 162 -8.49 -15.31 -15.27
CA PRO A 162 -7.57 -14.34 -14.69
C PRO A 162 -8.03 -13.85 -13.31
N ALA A 163 -7.11 -13.87 -12.34
CA ALA A 163 -7.38 -13.49 -10.97
C ALA A 163 -6.51 -12.30 -10.55
N LYS A 164 -7.10 -11.29 -9.91
CA LYS A 164 -6.34 -10.17 -9.32
C LYS A 164 -5.67 -10.56 -8.01
N ASN A 165 -4.66 -9.79 -7.61
CA ASN A 165 -4.18 -9.84 -6.23
C ASN A 165 -5.31 -9.48 -5.26
N SER A 166 -5.32 -10.18 -4.13
CA SER A 166 -6.31 -9.97 -3.08
C SER A 166 -6.26 -8.54 -2.54
N ILE A 167 -5.06 -7.94 -2.49
CA ILE A 167 -4.84 -6.54 -2.14
C ILE A 167 -4.67 -5.66 -3.38
N ALA A 168 -4.88 -4.36 -3.21
CA ALA A 168 -4.68 -3.34 -4.24
C ALA A 168 -3.18 -3.01 -4.40
N VAL A 169 -2.42 -3.95 -4.96
CA VAL A 169 -0.96 -3.89 -5.02
C VAL A 169 -0.44 -2.69 -5.82
N ALA A 170 -1.14 -2.24 -6.85
CA ALA A 170 -0.74 -1.10 -7.65
C ALA A 170 -0.99 0.21 -6.90
N ASP A 171 -2.15 0.36 -6.24
CA ASP A 171 -2.44 1.54 -5.40
C ASP A 171 -1.49 1.64 -4.20
N LEU A 172 -1.31 0.54 -3.46
CA LEU A 172 -0.42 0.51 -2.30
C LEU A 172 1.04 0.69 -2.71
N GLY A 173 1.47 0.06 -3.81
CA GLY A 173 2.80 0.23 -4.37
C GLY A 173 3.07 1.68 -4.79
N ALA A 174 2.14 2.31 -5.50
CA ALA A 174 2.27 3.70 -5.91
C ALA A 174 2.31 4.65 -4.70
N GLY A 175 1.49 4.39 -3.67
CA GLY A 175 1.54 5.14 -2.42
C GLY A 175 2.89 5.02 -1.70
N LEU A 176 3.47 3.81 -1.64
CA LEU A 176 4.79 3.57 -1.04
C LEU A 176 5.91 4.26 -1.83
N PHE A 177 5.93 4.10 -3.16
CA PHE A 177 6.94 4.74 -4.00
C PHE A 177 6.82 6.26 -4.01
N SER A 178 5.60 6.81 -3.91
CA SER A 178 5.38 8.25 -3.77
C SER A 178 5.88 8.76 -2.42
N ALA A 179 5.60 8.06 -1.32
CA ALA A 179 6.16 8.42 -0.01
C ALA A 179 7.69 8.39 -0.02
N TYR A 180 8.30 7.37 -0.64
CA TYR A 180 9.75 7.28 -0.84
C TYR A 180 10.31 8.48 -1.65
N ALA A 181 9.65 8.84 -2.75
CA ALA A 181 10.07 9.96 -3.59
C ALA A 181 9.91 11.30 -2.86
N ILE A 182 8.83 11.50 -2.12
CA ILE A 182 8.58 12.69 -1.31
C ILE A 182 9.65 12.85 -0.23
N LEU A 183 9.95 11.79 0.53
CA LEU A 183 11.03 11.82 1.53
C LEU A 183 12.37 12.18 0.88
N SER A 184 12.68 11.59 -0.27
CA SER A 184 13.89 11.88 -1.04
C SER A 184 13.94 13.34 -1.48
N ALA A 185 12.82 13.88 -1.96
CA ALA A 185 12.70 15.26 -2.42
C ALA A 185 12.80 16.27 -1.28
N VAL A 186 12.16 16.01 -0.14
CA VAL A 186 12.25 16.85 1.06
C VAL A 186 13.69 16.88 1.58
N ILE A 187 14.36 15.72 1.69
CA ILE A 187 15.77 15.64 2.09
C ILE A 187 16.69 16.37 1.10
N GLY A 188 16.45 16.19 -0.20
CA GLY A 188 17.23 16.85 -1.26
C GLY A 188 17.07 18.38 -1.23
N ARG A 189 15.85 18.85 -0.98
CA ARG A 189 15.49 20.27 -0.90
C ARG A 189 16.21 21.01 0.21
N GLU A 190 16.59 20.35 1.31
CA GLU A 190 17.40 20.97 2.37
C GLU A 190 18.77 21.45 1.87
N LYS A 191 19.28 20.85 0.79
CA LYS A 191 20.53 21.28 0.13
C LYS A 191 20.30 22.22 -1.03
N SER A 192 19.31 21.94 -1.88
CA SER A 192 19.07 22.73 -3.09
C SER A 192 18.29 24.02 -2.84
N GLY A 193 17.52 24.06 -1.75
CA GLY A 193 16.53 25.10 -1.51
C GLY A 193 15.30 25.03 -2.41
N GLN A 194 15.19 24.03 -3.29
CA GLN A 194 14.15 23.89 -4.32
C GLN A 194 13.37 22.59 -4.15
N GLY A 195 12.05 22.68 -4.30
CA GLY A 195 11.17 21.52 -4.42
C GLY A 195 11.32 20.84 -5.78
N GLN A 196 10.43 19.90 -6.08
CA GLN A 196 10.41 19.23 -7.39
C GLN A 196 9.04 18.60 -7.67
N TYR A 197 8.82 18.28 -8.93
CA TYR A 197 7.69 17.49 -9.39
C TYR A 197 8.00 15.99 -9.32
N ILE A 198 7.06 15.21 -8.79
CA ILE A 198 7.09 13.75 -8.73
C ILE A 198 5.90 13.25 -9.56
N ASP A 199 6.19 12.52 -10.64
CA ASP A 199 5.21 11.80 -11.44
C ASP A 199 5.27 10.31 -11.07
N ALA A 200 4.20 9.80 -10.46
CA ALA A 200 4.09 8.40 -10.08
C ALA A 200 2.88 7.76 -10.76
N SER A 201 3.00 6.48 -11.11
CA SER A 201 1.92 5.74 -11.73
C SER A 201 1.64 4.38 -11.10
N LEU A 202 0.36 3.98 -11.14
CA LEU A 202 -0.08 2.65 -10.70
C LEU A 202 0.55 1.55 -11.57
N LEU A 203 0.63 1.76 -12.89
CA LEU A 203 1.25 0.81 -13.81
C LEU A 203 2.73 0.59 -13.49
N GLU A 204 3.50 1.67 -13.34
CA GLU A 204 4.94 1.57 -13.07
C GLU A 204 5.20 1.03 -11.66
N ALA A 205 4.35 1.34 -10.69
CA ALA A 205 4.42 0.74 -9.36
C ALA A 205 4.22 -0.79 -9.43
N ALA A 206 3.20 -1.26 -10.15
CA ALA A 206 2.96 -2.68 -10.36
C ALA A 206 4.13 -3.38 -11.08
N LEU A 207 4.68 -2.75 -12.13
CA LEU A 207 5.85 -3.26 -12.84
C LEU A 207 7.11 -3.27 -11.95
N GLY A 208 7.31 -2.22 -11.15
CA GLY A 208 8.42 -2.09 -10.21
C GLY A 208 8.39 -3.13 -9.09
N LEU A 209 7.22 -3.69 -8.77
CA LEU A 209 7.05 -4.80 -7.83
C LEU A 209 7.19 -6.19 -8.50
N SER A 210 7.20 -6.27 -9.83
CA SER A 210 7.19 -7.52 -10.62
C SER A 210 8.60 -8.03 -10.94
N ILE A 211 9.51 -8.02 -9.96
CA ILE A 211 10.94 -8.29 -10.15
C ILE A 211 11.23 -9.71 -10.65
N TRP A 212 10.56 -10.72 -10.08
CA TRP A 212 10.81 -12.12 -10.46
C TRP A 212 10.16 -12.47 -11.79
N GLU A 213 8.96 -11.97 -12.03
CA GLU A 213 8.19 -12.14 -13.25
C GLU A 213 8.93 -11.58 -14.47
N THR A 214 9.48 -10.36 -14.35
CA THR A 214 10.27 -9.74 -15.42
C THR A 214 11.61 -10.43 -15.63
N THR A 215 12.25 -10.90 -14.56
CA THR A 215 13.48 -11.71 -14.65
C THR A 215 13.23 -13.04 -15.36
N GLU A 216 12.12 -13.73 -15.07
CA GLU A 216 11.71 -14.96 -15.76
C GLU A 216 11.47 -14.69 -17.26
N LEU A 217 10.75 -13.61 -17.58
CA LEU A 217 10.52 -13.19 -18.96
C LEU A 217 11.83 -12.97 -19.72
N TRP A 218 12.73 -12.16 -19.20
CA TRP A 218 13.97 -11.82 -19.89
C TRP A 218 14.96 -12.99 -19.92
N GLY A 219 14.99 -13.83 -18.88
CA GLY A 219 15.86 -14.99 -18.80
C GLY A 219 15.43 -16.14 -19.71
N THR A 220 14.13 -16.31 -19.95
CA THR A 220 13.59 -17.46 -20.72
C THR A 220 13.02 -17.07 -22.09
N GLY A 221 12.78 -15.77 -22.32
CA GLY A 221 12.07 -15.27 -23.50
C GLY A 221 10.56 -15.59 -23.50
N LYS A 222 10.01 -16.10 -22.39
CA LYS A 222 8.61 -16.52 -22.27
C LYS A 222 7.91 -15.75 -21.14
N PRO A 223 6.69 -15.26 -21.35
CA PRO A 223 5.96 -14.59 -20.28
C PRO A 223 5.68 -15.55 -19.12
N PRO A 224 5.74 -15.06 -17.86
CA PRO A 224 5.44 -15.87 -16.69
C PRO A 224 3.99 -16.34 -16.72
N ALA A 225 3.77 -17.61 -16.43
CA ALA A 225 2.44 -18.20 -16.31
C ALA A 225 1.98 -18.26 -14.84
N PRO A 226 0.66 -18.45 -14.60
CA PRO A 226 0.14 -18.80 -13.29
C PRO A 226 0.74 -20.12 -12.79
N ILE A 227 1.16 -20.16 -11.52
CA ILE A 227 1.77 -21.34 -10.87
C ILE A 227 1.11 -21.69 -9.53
N GLY A 228 -0.07 -21.13 -9.25
CA GLY A 228 -0.74 -21.29 -7.97
C GLY A 228 0.08 -20.67 -6.83
N SER A 229 0.20 -21.40 -5.72
CA SER A 229 0.97 -20.98 -4.55
C SER A 229 2.48 -21.26 -4.66
N ALA A 230 2.96 -21.79 -5.80
CA ALA A 230 4.34 -22.19 -5.95
C ALA A 230 5.29 -21.01 -6.07
N ASN A 231 6.47 -21.16 -5.49
CA ASN A 231 7.56 -20.23 -5.67
C ASN A 231 8.17 -20.38 -7.08
N ARG A 232 8.60 -19.26 -7.69
CA ARG A 232 9.24 -19.27 -9.02
C ARG A 232 10.67 -19.84 -8.98
N MET A 233 11.41 -19.56 -7.91
CA MET A 233 12.86 -19.84 -7.83
C MET A 233 13.20 -21.20 -7.23
N SER A 234 12.34 -21.76 -6.38
CA SER A 234 12.65 -22.98 -5.64
C SER A 234 11.48 -23.94 -5.54
N ALA A 235 11.78 -25.24 -5.48
CA ALA A 235 10.81 -26.29 -5.24
C ALA A 235 11.38 -27.37 -4.31
N PRO A 236 10.56 -27.99 -3.42
CA PRO A 236 9.19 -27.61 -3.12
C PRO A 236 9.13 -26.36 -2.23
N TYR A 237 8.39 -25.35 -2.68
CA TYR A 237 8.03 -24.19 -1.87
C TYR A 237 6.66 -23.73 -2.33
N GLN A 238 5.62 -24.25 -1.68
CA GLN A 238 4.22 -24.05 -2.06
C GLN A 238 3.24 -24.57 -1.00
N ALA A 239 1.94 -24.37 -1.23
CA ALA A 239 0.90 -24.99 -0.44
C ALA A 239 0.76 -26.50 -0.75
N MET A 240 0.54 -27.29 0.28
CA MET A 240 0.32 -28.74 0.25
C MET A 240 -0.94 -29.10 1.05
N GLN A 241 -1.63 -30.14 0.60
CA GLN A 241 -2.80 -30.68 1.29
C GLN A 241 -2.36 -31.77 2.28
N ALA A 242 -2.70 -31.59 3.56
CA ALA A 242 -2.62 -32.59 4.62
C ALA A 242 -3.96 -33.33 4.78
N SER A 243 -4.07 -34.23 5.75
CA SER A 243 -5.30 -35.02 5.95
C SER A 243 -6.55 -34.20 6.31
N ASP A 244 -6.36 -33.01 6.89
CA ASP A 244 -7.41 -32.16 7.48
C ASP A 244 -7.43 -30.72 6.95
N GLY A 245 -6.56 -30.37 5.99
CA GLY A 245 -6.51 -29.01 5.44
C GLY A 245 -5.24 -28.69 4.67
N TRP A 246 -5.04 -27.40 4.37
CA TRP A 246 -3.86 -26.90 3.64
C TRP A 246 -2.85 -26.24 4.57
N PHE A 247 -1.58 -26.34 4.20
CA PHE A 247 -0.45 -25.64 4.83
C PHE A 247 0.62 -25.33 3.78
N VAL A 248 1.58 -24.48 4.09
CA VAL A 248 2.69 -24.12 3.20
C VAL A 248 3.98 -24.74 3.70
N ILE A 249 4.79 -25.24 2.77
CA ILE A 249 6.16 -25.71 3.02
C ILE A 249 7.17 -24.88 2.22
N GLY A 250 8.41 -24.81 2.70
CA GLY A 250 9.51 -24.16 2.00
C GLY A 250 10.86 -24.87 2.17
N ALA A 251 11.17 -25.81 1.28
CA ALA A 251 12.50 -26.42 1.17
C ALA A 251 13.35 -25.69 0.11
N ALA A 252 13.61 -24.41 0.37
CA ALA A 252 14.08 -23.44 -0.64
C ALA A 252 15.55 -23.59 -1.08
N ASN A 253 16.33 -24.44 -0.42
CA ASN A 253 17.73 -24.70 -0.76
C ASN A 253 18.08 -26.18 -0.53
N GLN A 254 19.29 -26.59 -0.94
CA GLN A 254 19.67 -28.01 -0.90
C GLN A 254 19.76 -28.57 0.53
N GLY A 255 20.21 -27.77 1.51
CA GLY A 255 20.25 -28.21 2.91
C GLY A 255 18.84 -28.48 3.44
N LEU A 256 17.93 -27.52 3.25
CA LEU A 256 16.52 -27.66 3.65
C LEU A 256 15.84 -28.83 2.93
N TRP A 257 16.16 -29.07 1.66
CA TRP A 257 15.63 -30.21 0.90
C TRP A 257 16.03 -31.56 1.51
N LEU A 258 17.30 -31.75 1.87
CA LEU A 258 17.76 -33.00 2.47
C LEU A 258 17.11 -33.23 3.84
N THR A 259 17.04 -32.19 4.67
CA THR A 259 16.34 -32.27 5.97
C THR A 259 14.85 -32.54 5.79
N PHE A 260 14.20 -31.89 4.83
CA PHE A 260 12.82 -32.11 4.47
C PHE A 260 12.56 -33.58 4.10
N LEU A 261 13.38 -34.19 3.23
CA LEU A 261 13.25 -35.60 2.89
C LEU A 261 13.38 -36.53 4.09
N GLN A 262 14.25 -36.21 5.06
CA GLN A 262 14.37 -36.97 6.30
C GLN A 262 13.08 -36.91 7.13
N VAL A 263 12.48 -35.73 7.28
CA VAL A 263 11.19 -35.57 8.00
C VAL A 263 10.07 -36.36 7.32
N LEU A 264 10.07 -36.41 6.00
CA LEU A 264 9.06 -37.14 5.22
C LEU A 264 9.31 -38.66 5.21
N GLY A 265 10.49 -39.13 5.62
CA GLY A 265 10.90 -40.53 5.48
C GLY A 265 11.09 -40.93 4.01
N ARG A 266 11.48 -39.98 3.16
CA ARG A 266 11.63 -40.15 1.69
C ARG A 266 13.04 -39.82 1.18
N PRO A 267 14.14 -40.28 1.82
CA PRO A 267 15.51 -39.91 1.43
C PRO A 267 15.86 -40.33 0.00
N GLU A 268 15.21 -41.37 -0.54
CA GLU A 268 15.42 -41.89 -1.90
C GLU A 268 15.13 -40.86 -3.00
N LEU A 269 14.30 -39.84 -2.71
CA LEU A 269 14.00 -38.78 -3.68
C LEU A 269 15.22 -37.91 -4.00
N GLN A 270 16.27 -37.91 -3.16
CA GLN A 270 17.51 -37.22 -3.48
C GLN A 270 18.27 -37.88 -4.65
N ASP A 271 18.13 -39.19 -4.80
CA ASP A 271 18.83 -39.95 -5.83
C ASP A 271 18.09 -39.91 -7.18
N ASP A 272 16.83 -39.45 -7.19
CA ASP A 272 16.08 -39.22 -8.42
C ASP A 272 16.65 -38.02 -9.19
N PRO A 273 17.12 -38.21 -10.45
CA PRO A 273 17.63 -37.11 -11.28
C PRO A 273 16.64 -35.95 -11.46
N ARG A 274 15.34 -36.22 -11.37
CA ARG A 274 14.26 -35.21 -11.44
C ARG A 274 14.29 -34.25 -10.24
N TYR A 275 14.81 -34.68 -9.08
CA TYR A 275 14.70 -33.94 -7.81
C TYR A 275 16.03 -33.65 -7.10
N SER A 276 17.13 -34.26 -7.57
CA SER A 276 18.47 -34.15 -6.96
C SER A 276 19.01 -32.73 -6.79
N THR A 277 18.56 -31.77 -7.61
CA THR A 277 18.94 -30.35 -7.56
C THR A 277 17.72 -29.43 -7.57
N ASN A 278 17.86 -28.21 -7.05
CA ASN A 278 16.76 -27.24 -7.08
C ASN A 278 16.27 -26.94 -8.50
N ALA A 279 17.19 -26.79 -9.47
CA ALA A 279 16.81 -26.54 -10.86
C ALA A 279 15.98 -27.70 -11.43
N ALA A 280 16.39 -28.94 -11.16
CA ALA A 280 15.62 -30.12 -11.56
C ALA A 280 14.23 -30.14 -10.90
N ARG A 281 14.14 -29.84 -9.59
CA ARG A 281 12.86 -29.76 -8.87
C ARG A 281 11.94 -28.66 -9.42
N VAL A 282 12.49 -27.50 -9.78
CA VAL A 282 11.74 -26.40 -10.37
C VAL A 282 11.11 -26.78 -11.71
N VAL A 283 11.87 -27.47 -12.57
CA VAL A 283 11.39 -27.97 -13.87
C VAL A 283 10.35 -29.07 -13.68
N ASN A 284 10.58 -29.99 -12.73
CA ASN A 284 9.72 -31.14 -12.48
C ASN A 284 8.70 -30.89 -11.35
N ARG A 285 8.36 -29.63 -11.05
CA ARG A 285 7.57 -29.28 -9.85
C ARG A 285 6.24 -30.01 -9.78
N VAL A 286 5.53 -30.15 -10.90
CA VAL A 286 4.21 -30.82 -10.91
C VAL A 286 4.37 -32.28 -10.49
N ALA A 287 5.29 -33.00 -11.12
CA ALA A 287 5.59 -34.39 -10.78
C ALA A 287 6.12 -34.54 -9.34
N LEU A 288 6.97 -33.63 -8.87
CA LEU A 288 7.47 -33.63 -7.49
C LEU A 288 6.32 -33.55 -6.48
N ILE A 289 5.36 -32.65 -6.72
CA ILE A 289 4.25 -32.41 -5.81
C ILE A 289 3.27 -33.58 -5.84
N GLU A 290 3.01 -34.16 -7.01
CA GLU A 290 2.24 -35.41 -7.15
C GLU A 290 2.89 -36.57 -6.39
N ASP A 291 4.23 -36.73 -6.46
CA ASP A 291 4.98 -37.79 -5.77
C ASP A 291 5.00 -37.61 -4.23
N LEU A 292 4.92 -36.36 -3.75
CA LEU A 292 4.91 -36.00 -2.33
C LEU A 292 3.50 -36.01 -1.72
N ALA A 293 2.46 -35.73 -2.50
CA ALA A 293 1.09 -35.55 -2.01
C ALA A 293 0.58 -36.72 -1.15
N PRO A 294 0.77 -38.01 -1.51
CA PRO A 294 0.32 -39.12 -0.68
C PRO A 294 0.94 -39.13 0.72
N THR A 295 2.20 -38.71 0.85
CA THR A 295 2.86 -38.61 2.16
C THR A 295 2.18 -37.56 3.03
N PHE A 296 1.82 -36.40 2.50
CA PHE A 296 1.20 -35.35 3.30
C PHE A 296 -0.20 -35.71 3.82
N LEU A 297 -0.92 -36.59 3.14
CA LEU A 297 -2.24 -37.05 3.56
C LEU A 297 -2.21 -38.00 4.77
N THR A 298 -1.03 -38.44 5.26
CA THR A 298 -0.95 -39.40 6.38
C THR A 298 -0.97 -38.76 7.77
N ARG A 299 -0.89 -37.44 7.87
CA ARG A 299 -0.82 -36.67 9.12
C ARG A 299 -1.62 -35.38 8.97
N THR A 300 -2.00 -34.79 10.09
CA THR A 300 -2.68 -33.48 10.09
C THR A 300 -1.73 -32.36 9.68
N ARG A 301 -2.29 -31.20 9.28
CA ARG A 301 -1.50 -30.01 8.94
C ARG A 301 -0.58 -29.59 10.11
N GLU A 302 -1.09 -29.66 11.34
CA GLU A 302 -0.36 -29.23 12.54
C GLU A 302 0.79 -30.18 12.84
N GLU A 303 0.56 -31.49 12.77
CA GLU A 303 1.62 -32.50 12.92
C GLU A 303 2.76 -32.35 11.91
N TRP A 304 2.45 -31.96 10.67
CA TRP A 304 3.45 -31.65 9.66
C TRP A 304 4.19 -30.35 9.94
N ILE A 305 3.47 -29.28 10.26
CA ILE A 305 4.06 -27.98 10.58
C ILE A 305 5.03 -28.13 11.74
N ASP A 306 4.62 -28.78 12.84
CA ASP A 306 5.46 -28.98 14.03
C ASP A 306 6.70 -29.81 13.71
N ALA A 307 6.55 -30.91 12.96
CA ALA A 307 7.67 -31.77 12.60
C ALA A 307 8.69 -31.04 11.70
N LEU A 308 8.21 -30.25 10.73
CA LEU A 308 9.07 -29.47 9.83
C LEU A 308 9.77 -28.34 10.58
N LEU A 309 9.05 -27.57 11.40
CA LEU A 309 9.62 -26.49 12.21
C LEU A 309 10.64 -27.02 13.22
N THR A 310 10.36 -28.16 13.86
CA THR A 310 11.31 -28.83 14.78
C THR A 310 12.61 -29.20 14.08
N ALA A 311 12.55 -29.58 12.80
CA ALA A 311 13.71 -29.88 11.98
C ALA A 311 14.38 -28.63 11.35
N GLY A 312 13.84 -27.43 11.59
CA GLY A 312 14.34 -26.18 10.99
C GLY A 312 13.91 -25.97 9.53
N VAL A 313 12.93 -26.73 9.04
CA VAL A 313 12.35 -26.55 7.70
C VAL A 313 11.17 -25.57 7.79
N PRO A 314 11.17 -24.47 7.03
CA PRO A 314 10.06 -23.53 6.99
C PRO A 314 8.72 -24.21 6.64
N ALA A 315 7.74 -24.05 7.51
CA ALA A 315 6.35 -24.45 7.30
C ALA A 315 5.41 -23.47 8.01
N ALA A 316 4.18 -23.30 7.49
CA ALA A 316 3.20 -22.40 8.09
C ALA A 316 1.76 -22.82 7.77
N PRO A 317 0.79 -22.54 8.66
CA PRO A 317 -0.62 -22.65 8.33
C PRO A 317 -1.02 -21.57 7.32
N ILE A 318 -2.11 -21.81 6.58
CA ILE A 318 -2.79 -20.77 5.80
C ILE A 318 -3.90 -20.20 6.68
N LEU A 319 -3.71 -18.96 7.14
CA LEU A 319 -4.66 -18.26 8.01
C LEU A 319 -5.62 -17.39 7.19
N ASP A 320 -6.88 -17.29 7.62
CA ASP A 320 -7.76 -16.22 7.17
C ASP A 320 -7.41 -14.88 7.83
N TYR A 321 -8.08 -13.79 7.43
CA TYR A 321 -7.82 -12.46 8.01
C TYR A 321 -8.13 -12.38 9.50
N GLY A 322 -9.17 -13.07 10.00
CA GLY A 322 -9.53 -13.08 11.41
C GLY A 322 -8.48 -13.80 12.26
N GLU A 323 -8.02 -14.94 11.80
CA GLU A 323 -6.93 -15.71 12.42
C GLU A 323 -5.61 -14.95 12.36
N ALA A 324 -5.24 -14.37 11.21
CA ALA A 324 -3.96 -13.68 11.03
C ALA A 324 -3.82 -12.47 11.95
N VAL A 325 -4.85 -11.62 12.04
CA VAL A 325 -4.81 -10.42 12.88
C VAL A 325 -4.94 -10.72 14.37
N ALA A 326 -5.45 -11.90 14.73
CA ALA A 326 -5.54 -12.38 16.11
C ALA A 326 -4.36 -13.30 16.52
N SER A 327 -3.46 -13.63 15.59
CA SER A 327 -2.31 -14.50 15.86
C SER A 327 -1.42 -13.94 16.98
N GLU A 328 -0.78 -14.84 17.74
CA GLU A 328 0.14 -14.46 18.84
C GLU A 328 1.18 -13.44 18.36
N GLN A 329 1.74 -13.65 17.17
CA GLN A 329 2.73 -12.75 16.59
C GLN A 329 2.13 -11.39 16.20
N ALA A 330 0.93 -11.34 15.60
CA ALA A 330 0.30 -10.06 15.23
C ALA A 330 -0.05 -9.23 16.48
N VAL A 331 -0.53 -9.88 17.55
CA VAL A 331 -0.81 -9.26 18.84
C VAL A 331 0.48 -8.77 19.49
N ALA A 332 1.51 -9.61 19.60
CA ALA A 332 2.81 -9.24 20.17
C ALA A 332 3.55 -8.15 19.37
N ARG A 333 3.11 -7.89 18.14
CA ARG A 333 3.65 -6.86 17.24
C ARG A 333 2.72 -5.67 17.07
N ASP A 334 1.66 -5.53 17.85
CA ASP A 334 0.73 -4.40 17.81
C ASP A 334 0.22 -4.13 16.39
N MET A 335 -0.14 -5.18 15.66
CA MET A 335 -0.60 -5.06 14.26
C MET A 335 -2.10 -4.72 14.15
N VAL A 336 -2.84 -4.78 15.25
CA VAL A 336 -4.20 -4.26 15.37
C VAL A 336 -4.21 -3.23 16.48
N MET A 337 -4.64 -2.01 16.15
CA MET A 337 -4.78 -0.91 17.09
C MET A 337 -6.26 -0.58 17.28
N GLN A 338 -6.62 -0.15 18.48
CA GLN A 338 -7.88 0.49 18.77
C GLN A 338 -7.69 2.01 18.63
N VAL A 339 -8.45 2.64 17.73
CA VAL A 339 -8.37 4.08 17.48
C VAL A 339 -9.66 4.73 17.97
N PRO A 340 -9.59 5.63 18.97
CA PRO A 340 -10.74 6.44 19.39
C PRO A 340 -11.22 7.32 18.25
N HIS A 341 -12.53 7.43 18.05
CA HIS A 341 -13.13 8.24 16.98
C HIS A 341 -14.40 8.92 17.48
N PRO A 342 -14.64 10.21 17.17
CA PRO A 342 -15.75 10.99 17.74
C PRO A 342 -17.14 10.38 17.49
N VAL A 343 -17.33 9.69 16.36
CA VAL A 343 -18.62 9.06 16.00
C VAL A 343 -18.63 7.55 16.26
N GLU A 344 -17.48 6.87 16.08
CA GLU A 344 -17.45 5.40 16.18
C GLU A 344 -17.26 4.92 17.63
N GLY A 345 -16.86 5.83 18.52
CA GLY A 345 -16.33 5.50 19.84
C GLY A 345 -14.91 4.99 19.69
N GLU A 346 -14.75 3.72 19.30
CA GLU A 346 -13.47 3.12 18.93
C GLU A 346 -13.65 2.21 17.73
N PHE A 347 -12.64 2.12 16.87
CA PHE A 347 -12.60 1.16 15.78
C PHE A 347 -11.21 0.51 15.64
N LYS A 348 -11.16 -0.67 15.02
CA LYS A 348 -9.92 -1.39 14.74
C LYS A 348 -9.25 -0.84 13.49
N ALA A 349 -7.95 -0.56 13.58
CA ALA A 349 -7.10 -0.19 12.45
C ALA A 349 -5.82 -1.03 12.43
N LEU A 350 -5.20 -1.15 11.26
CA LEU A 350 -3.88 -1.78 11.14
C LEU A 350 -2.80 -0.93 11.82
N GLY A 351 -1.98 -1.59 12.62
CA GLY A 351 -0.79 -1.04 13.25
C GLY A 351 0.35 -0.76 12.27
N PHE A 352 1.43 -0.17 12.78
CA PHE A 352 2.57 0.22 11.94
C PHE A 352 3.40 -1.00 11.51
N PRO A 353 3.61 -1.23 10.20
CA PRO A 353 4.30 -2.43 9.72
C PRO A 353 5.82 -2.40 9.95
N VAL A 354 6.41 -1.21 10.17
CA VAL A 354 7.84 -1.02 10.48
C VAL A 354 7.98 -0.51 11.91
N LYS A 355 8.84 -1.15 12.69
CA LYS A 355 8.96 -0.90 14.14
C LYS A 355 10.25 -0.15 14.44
N MET A 356 10.15 1.16 14.64
CA MET A 356 11.30 2.04 14.88
C MET A 356 11.54 2.24 16.38
N ARG A 357 12.80 2.24 16.83
CA ARG A 357 13.15 2.40 18.25
C ARG A 357 13.27 3.85 18.73
N GLY A 358 13.71 4.78 17.87
CA GLY A 358 13.96 6.17 18.27
C GLY A 358 12.74 7.07 18.10
N THR A 359 12.13 7.03 16.93
CA THR A 359 10.97 7.85 16.57
C THR A 359 9.88 6.98 15.95
N PRO A 360 9.25 6.08 16.75
CA PRO A 360 8.16 5.25 16.26
C PRO A 360 7.03 6.12 15.73
N GLN A 361 6.37 5.63 14.68
CA GLN A 361 5.16 6.21 14.15
C GLN A 361 4.06 6.24 15.23
N GLN A 362 3.15 7.21 15.12
CA GLN A 362 2.10 7.42 16.13
C GLN A 362 0.77 7.78 15.47
N VAL A 363 -0.33 7.28 16.04
CA VAL A 363 -1.68 7.78 15.76
C VAL A 363 -1.96 8.91 16.74
N ARG A 364 -1.89 10.14 16.26
CA ARG A 364 -2.12 11.38 17.02
C ARG A 364 -3.55 11.90 16.87
N MET A 365 -4.15 11.66 15.69
CA MET A 365 -5.53 12.06 15.40
C MET A 365 -6.28 10.91 14.71
N PRO A 366 -7.58 10.72 15.01
CA PRO A 366 -8.41 9.83 14.21
C PRO A 366 -8.56 10.34 12.77
N PRO A 367 -9.12 9.51 11.87
CA PRO A 367 -9.66 10.02 10.61
C PRO A 367 -10.64 11.17 10.86
N PRO A 368 -10.54 12.29 10.12
CA PRO A 368 -11.35 13.47 10.39
C PRO A 368 -12.76 13.34 9.79
N LEU A 369 -13.74 13.93 10.47
CA LEU A 369 -15.05 14.17 9.85
C LEU A 369 -14.88 15.16 8.70
N LEU A 370 -15.81 15.13 7.73
CA LEU A 370 -15.78 16.06 6.59
C LEU A 370 -15.82 17.50 7.10
N ASP A 371 -14.82 18.30 6.69
CA ASP A 371 -14.66 19.71 7.06
C ASP A 371 -14.50 19.99 8.57
N GLU A 372 -14.17 18.97 9.37
CA GLU A 372 -14.02 19.10 10.83
C GLU A 372 -13.07 20.22 11.26
N HIS A 373 -12.06 20.52 10.43
CA HIS A 373 -11.00 21.46 10.73
C HIS A 373 -11.05 22.70 9.84
N GLY A 374 -12.11 22.89 9.03
CA GLY A 374 -12.16 23.98 8.05
C GLY A 374 -12.02 25.36 8.67
N VAL A 375 -12.73 25.61 9.78
CA VAL A 375 -12.67 26.89 10.52
C VAL A 375 -11.27 27.13 11.11
N SER A 376 -10.71 26.14 11.81
CA SER A 376 -9.41 26.29 12.48
C SER A 376 -8.26 26.44 11.49
N ILE A 377 -8.28 25.72 10.37
CA ILE A 377 -7.30 25.87 9.29
C ILE A 377 -7.37 27.28 8.68
N ARG A 378 -8.57 27.79 8.40
CA ARG A 378 -8.72 29.17 7.87
C ARG A 378 -8.22 30.20 8.87
N GLN A 379 -8.49 30.02 10.16
CA GLN A 379 -7.97 30.90 11.21
C GLN A 379 -6.43 30.86 11.28
N GLU A 380 -5.81 29.68 11.21
CA GLU A 380 -4.34 29.55 11.16
C GLU A 380 -3.73 30.36 10.00
N LEU A 381 -4.37 30.34 8.83
CA LEU A 381 -3.90 31.11 7.67
C LEU A 381 -4.04 32.62 7.88
N VAL A 382 -5.11 33.07 8.54
CA VAL A 382 -5.29 34.48 8.92
C VAL A 382 -4.23 34.91 9.92
N GLU A 383 -3.98 34.12 10.96
CA GLU A 383 -2.97 34.39 11.98
C GLU A 383 -1.54 34.42 11.41
N GLN A 384 -1.28 33.60 10.39
CA GLN A 384 0.00 33.57 9.67
C GLN A 384 0.11 34.67 8.60
N GLY A 385 -0.97 35.40 8.32
CA GLY A 385 -1.00 36.48 7.32
C GLY A 385 -1.11 36.01 5.86
N PHE A 386 -1.42 34.74 5.63
CA PHE A 386 -1.63 34.17 4.28
C PHE A 386 -3.05 34.39 3.76
N LEU A 387 -4.02 34.67 4.64
CA LEU A 387 -5.40 34.96 4.28
C LEU A 387 -5.88 36.23 4.99
N ALA A 388 -6.70 37.05 4.31
CA ALA A 388 -7.34 38.18 4.96
C ALA A 388 -8.44 37.70 5.94
N PRO A 389 -8.66 38.39 7.08
CA PRO A 389 -9.82 38.13 7.91
C PRO A 389 -11.10 38.31 7.08
N GLN A 390 -12.00 37.34 7.12
CA GLN A 390 -13.34 37.55 6.57
C GLN A 390 -14.03 38.64 7.40
N GLN A 391 -14.57 39.67 6.73
CA GLN A 391 -15.45 40.63 7.40
C GLN A 391 -16.70 39.86 7.84
N GLU A 392 -16.97 39.84 9.14
CA GLU A 392 -18.28 39.39 9.63
C GLU A 392 -19.35 40.23 8.93
N ILE A 393 -20.11 39.60 8.03
CA ILE A 393 -21.35 40.19 7.54
C ILE A 393 -22.28 40.18 8.74
N ALA A 394 -22.35 41.31 9.44
CA ALA A 394 -23.36 41.55 10.46
C ALA A 394 -24.73 41.46 9.76
N GLU A 395 -25.50 40.41 10.05
CA GLU A 395 -26.94 40.37 9.76
C GLU A 395 -27.74 41.26 10.71
#